data_AF-A0A6B0U633-F1
#
_entry.id   AF-A0A6B0U633-F1
#
_cell.length_a   1.000
_cell.length_b   1.000
_cell.length_c   1.000
_cell.angle_alpha   90.00
_cell.angle_beta   90.00
_cell.angle_gamma   90.00
#
_symmetry.space_group_name_H-M   'P 1'
#
loop_
_entity.id
_entity.type
_entity.pdbx_description
1 polymer ?
#
loop_
_entity_poly.entity_id
_entity_poly.type
_entity_poly.pdbx_seq_one_letter_code
_entity_poly.pdbx_strand_id
1 'polypeptide(L)' 'TVGAEAASVGTEPQDPRKVGAEAASVGTEPQDPRKVGTGAASVGTEPQDPRKVGAGAASVGTEPQDPRKVGAEAAFKSAL' A
#
# COMPACT_ATOMS: atom_id res chain seq x y z
N THR A 1 -4.79 9.30 9.17
CA THR A 1 -5.59 8.73 10.27
C THR A 1 -4.65 8.01 11.20
N VAL A 2 -4.76 8.21 12.51
CA VAL A 2 -4.08 7.40 13.53
C VAL A 2 -5.20 6.62 14.22
N GLY A 3 -5.17 5.29 14.10
CA GLY A 3 -6.20 4.39 14.62
C GLY A 3 -5.74 2.96 14.52
N ALA A 4 -6.39 2.01 15.19
CA ALA A 4 -6.05 0.59 15.05
C ALA A 4 -6.09 0.14 13.57
N GLU A 5 -7.01 0.72 12.78
CA GLU A 5 -7.14 0.49 11.35
C GLU A 5 -7.15 1.83 10.57
N ALA A 6 -6.48 1.88 9.42
CA ALA A 6 -6.42 3.05 8.56
C ALA A 6 -6.43 2.66 7.07
N ALA A 7 -7.56 2.87 6.39
CA ALA A 7 -7.73 2.57 4.97
C ALA A 7 -7.86 3.82 4.09
N SER A 8 -7.46 3.71 2.83
CA SER A 8 -7.80 4.65 1.74
C SER A 8 -8.35 3.89 0.54
N VAL A 9 -9.33 4.47 -0.13
CA VAL A 9 -9.74 4.07 -1.46
C VAL A 9 -9.79 5.34 -2.30
N GLY A 10 -9.30 5.30 -3.53
CA GLY A 10 -9.70 6.32 -4.47
C GLY A 10 -9.34 6.02 -5.91
N THR A 11 -10.03 6.75 -6.75
CA THR A 11 -10.16 6.54 -8.21
C THR A 11 -9.58 7.71 -8.99
N GLU A 12 -8.76 8.52 -8.33
CA GLU A 12 -8.02 9.65 -8.89
C GLU A 12 -6.58 9.59 -8.37
N PRO A 13 -5.64 10.31 -8.99
CA PRO A 13 -4.27 10.41 -8.51
C PRO A 13 -4.19 11.00 -7.10
N GLN A 14 -3.51 10.30 -6.18
CA GLN A 14 -3.41 10.72 -4.77
C GLN A 14 -2.26 10.04 -4.02
N ASP A 15 -1.84 10.66 -2.91
CA ASP A 15 -0.75 10.19 -2.05
C ASP A 15 -1.21 9.91 -0.60
N PRO A 16 -2.01 8.87 -0.35
CA PRO A 16 -2.59 8.66 0.97
C PRO A 16 -1.51 8.25 1.98
N ARG A 17 -1.61 8.82 3.19
CA ARG A 17 -0.75 8.50 4.34
C ARG A 17 -1.57 7.86 5.47
N LYS A 18 -1.21 6.64 5.88
CA LYS A 18 -1.93 5.84 6.88
C LYS A 18 -0.99 5.31 7.94
N VAL A 19 -1.39 5.40 9.21
CA VAL A 19 -0.62 4.90 10.36
C VAL A 19 -1.60 4.20 11.30
N GLY A 20 -1.34 2.94 11.64
CA GLY A 20 -2.22 2.13 12.48
C GLY A 20 -1.68 0.73 12.72
N ALA A 21 -2.37 -0.13 13.46
CA ALA A 21 -1.98 -1.54 13.53
C ALA A 21 -2.14 -2.20 12.16
N GLU A 22 -3.19 -1.84 11.43
CA GLU A 22 -3.45 -2.21 10.03
C GLU A 22 -3.60 -0.96 9.15
N ALA A 23 -2.85 -0.90 8.05
CA ALA A 23 -2.87 0.24 7.13
C ALA A 23 -2.97 -0.22 5.66
N ALA A 24 -4.05 0.14 4.98
CA ALA A 24 -4.36 -0.33 3.63
C ALA A 24 -4.65 0.81 2.63
N SER A 25 -4.41 0.57 1.35
CA SER A 25 -4.87 1.45 0.26
C SER A 25 -5.29 0.63 -0.95
N VAL A 26 -6.33 1.08 -1.63
CA VAL A 26 -6.78 0.52 -2.91
C VAL A 26 -6.94 1.66 -3.91
N GLY A 27 -6.44 1.50 -5.13
CA GLY A 27 -6.57 2.51 -6.17
C GLY A 27 -6.57 1.92 -7.57
N THR A 28 -7.26 2.59 -8.49
CA THR A 28 -7.34 2.23 -9.91
C THR A 28 -6.70 3.27 -10.82
N GLU A 29 -6.03 4.27 -10.23
CA GLU A 29 -5.29 5.35 -10.87
C GLU A 29 -3.90 5.43 -10.24
N PRO A 30 -2.93 6.16 -10.82
CA PRO A 30 -1.58 6.28 -10.26
C PRO A 30 -1.57 6.84 -8.82
N GLN A 31 -0.88 6.18 -7.89
CA GLN A 31 -0.78 6.63 -6.49
C GLN A 31 0.56 6.25 -5.84
N ASP A 32 0.99 7.08 -4.87
CA ASP A 32 2.18 6.82 -4.04
C ASP A 32 1.85 6.68 -2.55
N PRO A 33 1.18 5.59 -2.16
CA PRO A 33 0.58 5.49 -0.84
C PRO A 33 1.62 5.07 0.21
N ARG A 34 1.65 5.77 1.36
CA ARG A 34 2.55 5.53 2.50
C ARG A 34 1.83 4.92 3.69
N LYS A 35 2.30 3.76 4.18
CA LYS A 35 1.70 3.03 5.30
C LYS A 35 2.71 2.60 6.35
N VAL A 36 2.32 2.72 7.62
CA VAL A 36 3.09 2.24 8.77
C VAL A 36 2.15 1.49 9.71
N GLY A 37 2.51 0.26 10.08
CA GLY A 37 1.70 -0.57 10.98
C GLY A 37 2.24 -1.97 11.20
N THR A 38 1.53 -2.82 11.95
CA THR A 38 1.84 -4.25 12.00
C THR A 38 1.57 -4.89 10.64
N GLY A 39 0.42 -4.55 10.02
CA GLY A 39 0.05 -4.87 8.65
C GLY A 39 0.00 -3.63 7.76
N ALA A 40 0.60 -3.72 6.57
CA ALA A 40 0.65 -2.64 5.59
C ALA A 40 0.38 -3.18 4.17
N ALA A 41 -0.75 -2.81 3.57
CA ALA A 41 -1.20 -3.35 2.29
C ALA A 41 -1.42 -2.27 1.21
N SER A 42 -1.34 -2.67 -0.06
CA SER A 42 -1.77 -1.86 -1.20
C SER A 42 -2.17 -2.77 -2.34
N VAL A 43 -3.26 -2.42 -2.99
CA VAL A 43 -3.74 -3.07 -4.21
C VAL A 43 -3.96 -1.99 -5.26
N GLY A 44 -3.52 -2.22 -6.50
CA GLY A 44 -3.88 -1.33 -7.58
C GLY A 44 -3.72 -1.92 -8.97
N THR A 45 -4.38 -1.30 -9.95
CA THR A 45 -4.39 -1.77 -11.35
C THR A 45 -3.58 -0.90 -12.29
N GLU A 46 -3.21 0.31 -11.87
CA GLU A 46 -2.37 1.30 -12.57
C GLU A 46 -0.99 1.42 -11.89
N PRO A 47 -0.04 2.23 -12.39
CA PRO A 47 1.30 2.31 -11.84
C PRO A 47 1.32 2.90 -10.42
N GLN A 48 2.14 2.35 -9.52
CA GLN A 48 2.23 2.83 -8.13
C GLN A 48 3.65 2.71 -7.54
N ASP A 49 4.05 3.63 -6.65
CA ASP A 49 5.21 3.50 -5.74
C ASP A 49 4.74 3.48 -4.26
N PRO A 50 4.20 2.34 -3.78
CA PRO A 50 3.74 2.23 -2.41
C PRO A 50 4.92 2.01 -1.44
N ARG A 51 4.96 2.80 -0.37
CA ARG A 51 5.93 2.68 0.73
C ARG A 51 5.28 2.11 1.99
N LYS A 52 5.85 1.03 2.54
CA LYS A 52 5.25 0.27 3.64
C LYS A 52 6.27 -0.12 4.69
N VAL A 53 5.92 0.06 5.95
CA VAL A 53 6.72 -0.37 7.10
C VAL A 53 5.83 -1.17 8.04
N GLY A 54 6.20 -2.41 8.34
CA GLY A 54 5.43 -3.28 9.22
C GLY A 54 5.83 -4.74 9.24
N ALA A 55 5.36 -5.50 10.23
CA ALA A 55 5.64 -6.93 10.31
C ALA A 55 5.18 -7.68 9.05
N GLY A 56 4.00 -7.35 8.53
CA GLY A 56 3.49 -7.79 7.23
C GLY A 56 3.33 -6.62 6.27
N ALA A 57 4.13 -6.58 5.20
CA ALA A 57 4.09 -5.51 4.20
C ALA A 57 3.87 -6.10 2.80
N ALA A 58 2.67 -5.93 2.22
CA ALA A 58 2.28 -6.65 1.00
C ALA A 58 1.72 -5.72 -0.09
N SER A 59 2.24 -5.77 -1.33
CA SER A 59 1.63 -5.09 -2.50
C SER A 59 1.14 -6.11 -3.53
N VAL A 60 0.00 -5.82 -4.16
CA VAL A 60 -0.54 -6.56 -5.31
C VAL A 60 -0.87 -5.57 -6.43
N GLY A 61 -0.55 -5.89 -7.67
CA GLY A 61 -1.05 -5.12 -8.82
C GLY A 61 -0.88 -5.80 -10.17
N THR A 62 -1.53 -5.26 -11.20
CA THR A 62 -1.51 -5.79 -12.58
C THR A 62 -0.58 -5.02 -13.51
N GLU A 63 -0.28 -3.77 -13.19
CA GLU A 63 0.63 -2.90 -13.93
C GLU A 63 1.98 -2.71 -13.23
N PRO A 64 2.94 -1.98 -13.83
CA PRO A 64 4.24 -1.71 -13.20
C PRO A 64 4.11 -1.13 -11.79
N GLN A 65 4.86 -1.67 -10.84
CA GLN A 65 4.90 -1.17 -9.46
C GLN A 65 6.35 -1.06 -9.01
N ASP A 66 6.65 -0.03 -8.23
CA ASP A 66 7.93 0.11 -7.53
C ASP A 66 7.71 0.14 -6.00
N PRO A 67 7.42 -1.01 -5.37
CA PRO A 67 6.97 -1.00 -3.99
C PRO A 67 8.14 -1.17 -3.00
N ARG A 68 8.30 -0.21 -2.09
CA ARG A 68 9.30 -0.25 -1.02
C ARG A 68 8.70 -0.77 0.29
N LYS A 69 9.24 -1.86 0.82
CA LYS A 69 8.71 -2.57 1.99
C LYS A 69 9.81 -2.84 3.01
N VAL A 70 9.51 -2.62 4.28
CA VAL A 70 10.37 -2.97 5.40
C VAL A 70 9.55 -3.77 6.40
N GLY A 71 9.97 -5.00 6.69
CA GLY A 71 9.19 -5.93 7.50
C GLY A 71 9.77 -7.33 7.58
N ALA A 72 9.32 -8.10 8.57
CA ALA A 72 9.66 -9.52 8.69
C ALA A 72 9.06 -10.34 7.53
N GLU A 73 7.86 -9.97 7.08
CA GLU A 73 7.14 -10.60 6.00
C GLU A 73 6.78 -9.56 4.92
N ALA A 74 7.74 -9.26 4.04
CA ALA A 74 7.55 -8.37 2.91
C ALA A 74 7.23 -9.18 1.64
N ALA A 75 6.10 -8.88 0.98
CA ALA A 75 5.66 -9.59 -0.22
C ALA A 75 5.26 -8.64 -1.35
N PHE A 76 5.64 -8.98 -2.59
CA PHE A 76 5.15 -8.34 -3.81
C PHE A 76 4.55 -9.40 -4.74
N LYS A 77 3.35 -9.16 -5.26
CA LYS A 77 2.79 -9.94 -6.35
C LYS A 77 2.37 -9.00 -7.48
N SER A 78 2.84 -9.29 -8.68
CA SER A 78 2.40 -8.62 -9.90
C SER A 78 1.76 -9.66 -10.82
N ALA A 79 0.63 -9.30 -11.43
CA ALA A 79 -0.02 -10.08 -12.48
C ALA A 79 0.14 -9.31 -13.80
N LEU A 80 1.35 -9.38 -14.36
CA LEU A 80 1.67 -8.90 -15.71
C LEU A 80 1.69 -10.08 -16.68
#